data_AF-A0A8S3I985-F1
#
_entry.id   AF-A0A8S3I985-F1
#
_cell.length_a   1.000
_cell.length_b   1.000
_cell.length_c   1.000
_cell.angle_alpha   90.00
_cell.angle_beta   90.00
_cell.angle_gamma   90.00
#
_symmetry.space_group_name_H-M   'P 1'
#
loop_
_entity.id
_entity.type
_entity.pdbx_description
1 polymer ?
#
loop_
_entity_poly.entity_id
_entity_poly.type
_entity_poly.pdbx_seq_one_letter_code
_entity_poly.pdbx_strand_id
1 'polypeptide(L)'
;MRLTYDPTTKKTSNLEGIDTQIPGFGETSTIEHFDSSGFPYSTYFAPIIKSLAALGYKRGLNLRGAPYDFRRGLDEQDDFFANFTQLVLDTYEQNNQTKIVLVTHSMGGPFALYWLHQQNRSFKEKYIRSMVNIATPWGGAVKALRLMASGDNID
;
A
#
# COMPACT_ATOMS: atom_id res chain seq x y z
N MET A 1 -17.44 -4.99 -5.33
CA MET A 1 -17.16 -5.21 -3.89
C MET A 1 -17.71 -4.02 -3.11
N ARG A 2 -18.68 -4.22 -2.21
CA ARG A 2 -19.38 -3.13 -1.50
C ARG A 2 -19.07 -3.21 0.01
N LEU A 3 -18.93 -2.05 0.64
CA LEU A 3 -18.88 -1.89 2.10
C LEU A 3 -20.20 -1.31 2.61
N THR A 4 -20.53 -1.61 3.86
CA THR A 4 -21.64 -0.99 4.61
C THR A 4 -21.06 0.03 5.58
N TYR A 5 -21.60 1.25 5.60
CA TYR A 5 -21.18 2.30 6.52
C TYR A 5 -22.17 2.41 7.68
N ASP A 6 -21.64 2.42 8.91
CA ASP A 6 -22.41 2.67 10.12
C ASP A 6 -22.22 4.13 10.57
N PRO A 7 -23.29 4.97 10.55
CA PRO A 7 -23.19 6.37 10.90
C PRO A 7 -22.94 6.62 12.40
N THR A 8 -23.20 5.64 13.27
CA THR A 8 -22.98 5.76 14.72
C THR A 8 -21.51 5.53 15.06
N THR A 9 -20.93 4.44 14.57
CA THR A 9 -19.51 4.14 14.80
C THR A 9 -18.58 4.90 13.85
N LYS A 10 -19.13 5.41 12.73
CA LYS A 10 -18.42 6.04 11.62
C LYS A 10 -17.42 5.12 10.92
N LYS A 11 -17.65 3.80 10.99
CA LYS A 11 -16.79 2.76 10.41
C LYS A 11 -17.50 2.00 9.30
N THR A 12 -16.71 1.25 8.54
CA THR A 12 -17.16 0.37 7.47
C THR A 12 -17.01 -1.11 7.81
N SER A 13 -17.94 -1.92 7.32
CA SER A 13 -17.91 -3.37 7.42
C SER A 13 -18.11 -4.04 6.07
N ASN A 14 -17.63 -5.28 5.94
CA ASN A 14 -18.00 -6.13 4.83
C ASN A 14 -19.50 -6.46 4.89
N LEU A 15 -20.06 -6.95 3.78
CA LEU A 15 -21.41 -7.49 3.79
C LEU A 15 -21.49 -8.73 4.69
N GLU A 16 -22.67 -8.99 5.25
CA GLU A 16 -22.92 -10.16 6.09
C GLU A 16 -22.54 -11.45 5.35
N GLY A 17 -21.79 -12.32 6.02
CA GLY A 17 -21.29 -13.57 5.45
C GLY A 17 -20.09 -13.43 4.50
N ILE A 18 -19.55 -12.23 4.30
CA ILE A 18 -18.38 -11.99 3.43
C ILE A 18 -17.17 -11.58 4.27
N ASP A 19 -16.09 -12.36 4.16
CA ASP A 19 -14.76 -11.96 4.64
C ASP A 19 -13.88 -11.50 3.46
N THR A 20 -12.98 -10.55 3.69
CA THR A 20 -12.04 -10.06 2.67
C THR A 20 -10.63 -10.11 3.24
N GLN A 21 -9.74 -10.78 2.51
CA GLN A 21 -8.35 -10.94 2.90
C GLN A 21 -7.42 -10.31 1.87
N ILE A 22 -6.30 -9.78 2.34
CA ILE A 22 -5.29 -9.12 1.50
C ILE A 22 -4.05 -10.03 1.43
N PRO A 23 -3.85 -10.77 0.32
CA PRO A 23 -2.75 -11.73 0.22
C PRO A 23 -1.41 -11.07 -0.11
N GLY A 24 -0.33 -11.80 0.14
CA GLY A 24 1.02 -11.44 -0.31
C GLY A 24 1.68 -10.31 0.48
N PHE A 25 1.28 -10.10 1.73
CA PHE A 25 1.94 -9.11 2.59
C PHE A 25 3.42 -9.46 2.81
N GLY A 26 4.31 -8.51 2.53
CA GLY A 26 5.75 -8.71 2.52
C GLY A 26 6.29 -9.27 1.20
N GLU A 27 5.47 -9.93 0.40
CA GLU A 27 5.84 -10.42 -0.93
C GLU A 27 5.56 -9.36 -2.01
N THR A 28 5.98 -9.64 -3.24
CA THR A 28 5.82 -8.72 -4.38
C THR A 28 4.80 -9.19 -5.41
N SER A 29 4.51 -10.50 -5.46
CA SER A 29 3.67 -11.10 -6.49
C SER A 29 2.28 -10.45 -6.62
N THR A 30 1.65 -10.10 -5.50
CA THR A 30 0.28 -9.54 -5.47
C THR A 30 0.21 -8.05 -5.81
N ILE A 31 1.35 -7.36 -5.92
CA ILE A 31 1.41 -5.96 -6.35
C ILE A 31 2.01 -5.81 -7.76
N GLU A 32 2.70 -6.85 -8.27
CA GLU A 32 3.23 -6.86 -9.63
C GLU A 32 2.10 -6.85 -10.67
N HIS A 33 1.08 -7.67 -10.45
CA HIS A 33 -0.09 -7.82 -11.32
C HIS A 33 -1.40 -7.86 -10.50
N PHE A 34 -2.47 -7.26 -11.03
CA PHE A 34 -3.80 -7.27 -10.40
C PHE A 34 -4.54 -8.60 -10.55
N ASP A 35 -4.16 -9.42 -11.53
CA ASP A 35 -4.74 -10.73 -11.76
C ASP A 35 -3.65 -11.72 -12.23
N SER A 36 -4.02 -13.01 -12.26
CA SER A 36 -3.15 -14.09 -12.71
C SER A 36 -3.27 -14.40 -14.21
N SER A 37 -3.98 -13.56 -14.98
CA SER A 37 -4.27 -13.82 -16.40
C SER A 37 -3.05 -13.64 -17.30
N GLY A 38 -2.06 -12.87 -16.84
CA GLY A 38 -0.87 -12.53 -17.63
C GLY A 38 -1.15 -11.50 -18.74
N PHE A 39 -2.36 -10.93 -18.81
CA PHE A 39 -2.64 -9.86 -19.76
C PHE A 39 -1.89 -8.57 -19.40
N PRO A 40 -1.38 -7.80 -20.38
CA PRO A 40 -0.64 -6.56 -20.13
C PRO A 40 -1.40 -5.56 -19.25
N TYR A 41 -2.73 -5.48 -19.39
CA TYR A 41 -3.60 -4.58 -18.63
C TYR A 41 -3.63 -4.86 -17.12
N SER A 42 -3.24 -6.06 -16.68
CA SER A 42 -3.12 -6.41 -15.26
C SER A 42 -1.83 -5.88 -14.63
N THR A 43 -0.87 -5.43 -15.45
CA THR A 43 0.47 -5.05 -14.99
C THR A 43 0.46 -3.74 -14.22
N TYR A 44 1.05 -3.76 -13.02
CA TYR A 44 1.12 -2.59 -12.15
C TYR A 44 2.55 -2.30 -11.68
N PHE A 45 3.01 -2.88 -10.56
CA PHE A 45 4.40 -2.67 -10.10
C PHE A 45 5.44 -3.56 -10.79
N ALA A 46 5.04 -4.53 -11.64
CA ALA A 46 5.98 -5.46 -12.26
C ALA A 46 7.17 -4.78 -12.98
N PRO A 47 7.00 -3.66 -13.73
CA PRO A 47 8.12 -3.01 -14.41
C PRO A 47 9.16 -2.44 -13.43
N ILE A 48 8.70 -1.83 -12.34
CA ILE A 48 9.57 -1.27 -11.29
C ILE A 48 10.30 -2.41 -10.58
N ILE A 49 9.56 -3.44 -10.17
CA ILE A 49 10.10 -4.58 -9.44
C ILE A 49 11.11 -5.36 -10.29
N LYS A 50 10.82 -5.58 -11.58
CA LYS A 50 11.75 -6.20 -12.54
C LYS A 50 13.03 -5.38 -12.71
N SER A 51 12.92 -4.06 -12.79
CA SER A 51 14.08 -3.17 -12.92
C SER A 51 14.96 -3.21 -11.67
N LEU A 52 14.37 -3.18 -10.48
CA LEU A 52 15.10 -3.31 -9.22
C LEU A 52 15.75 -4.70 -9.09
N ALA A 53 15.04 -5.76 -9.47
CA ALA A 53 15.59 -7.11 -9.46
C ALA A 53 16.82 -7.24 -10.38
N ALA A 54 16.79 -6.62 -11.56
CA ALA A 54 17.95 -6.57 -12.47
C ALA A 54 19.15 -5.83 -11.87
N LEU A 55 18.93 -4.93 -10.91
CA LEU A 55 19.98 -4.24 -10.14
C LEU A 55 20.44 -5.03 -8.90
N GLY A 56 19.94 -6.26 -8.70
CA GLY A 56 20.36 -7.14 -7.61
C GLY A 56 19.45 -7.14 -6.39
N TYR A 57 18.31 -6.43 -6.42
CA TYR A 57 17.30 -6.55 -5.37
C TYR A 57 16.62 -7.94 -5.42
N LYS A 58 16.31 -8.48 -4.25
CA LYS A 58 15.70 -9.80 -4.05
C LYS A 58 14.30 -9.63 -3.46
N ARG A 59 13.30 -10.07 -4.22
CA ARG A 59 11.90 -10.18 -3.78
C ARG A 59 11.82 -10.96 -2.47
N GLY A 60 10.94 -10.55 -1.56
CA GLY A 60 10.75 -11.21 -0.26
C GLY A 60 11.87 -10.97 0.76
N LEU A 61 13.00 -10.35 0.36
CA LEU A 61 14.10 -10.01 1.26
C LEU A 61 14.28 -8.50 1.40
N ASN A 62 14.88 -7.85 0.41
CA ASN A 62 15.17 -6.42 0.42
C ASN A 62 14.30 -5.62 -0.58
N LEU A 63 13.34 -6.31 -1.21
CA LEU A 63 12.27 -5.76 -2.02
C LEU A 63 10.96 -6.42 -1.59
N ARG A 64 10.13 -5.67 -0.86
CA ARG A 64 8.93 -6.17 -0.17
C ARG A 64 7.72 -5.34 -0.58
N GLY A 65 6.55 -5.97 -0.73
CA GLY A 65 5.28 -5.30 -0.94
C GLY A 65 4.48 -5.17 0.35
N ALA A 66 3.69 -4.10 0.45
CA ALA A 66 2.77 -3.87 1.56
C ALA A 66 1.35 -3.60 1.01
N PRO A 67 0.68 -4.62 0.43
CA PRO A 67 -0.70 -4.49 -0.01
C PRO A 67 -1.63 -4.27 1.19
N TYR A 68 -2.72 -3.54 0.96
CA TYR A 68 -3.74 -3.21 1.97
C TYR A 68 -5.14 -3.23 1.35
N ASP A 69 -6.16 -3.21 2.21
CA ASP A 69 -7.55 -3.09 1.76
C ASP A 69 -7.81 -1.65 1.29
N PHE A 70 -7.61 -1.41 0.00
CA PHE A 70 -7.76 -0.08 -0.62
C PHE A 70 -9.19 0.48 -0.58
N ARG A 71 -10.17 -0.31 -0.12
CA ARG A 71 -11.58 0.12 -0.01
C ARG A 71 -11.83 0.96 1.25
N ARG A 72 -10.98 0.85 2.26
CA ARG A 72 -11.17 1.43 3.60
C ARG A 72 -10.33 2.69 3.82
N GLY A 73 -10.83 3.58 4.68
CA GLY A 73 -10.14 4.80 5.10
C GLY A 73 -8.90 4.53 5.96
N LEU A 74 -8.08 5.56 6.17
CA LEU A 74 -6.86 5.49 6.98
C LEU A 74 -7.14 5.12 8.45
N ASP A 75 -8.29 5.55 8.96
CA ASP A 75 -8.75 5.36 10.33
C ASP A 75 -9.27 3.94 10.64
N GLU A 76 -9.25 3.05 9.64
CA GLU A 76 -9.73 1.67 9.73
C GLU A 76 -8.64 0.64 9.39
N GLN A 77 -7.37 1.02 9.51
CA GLN A 77 -6.21 0.28 9.00
C GLN A 77 -5.15 0.00 10.08
N ASP A 78 -5.57 -0.09 11.35
CA ASP A 78 -4.67 -0.30 12.49
C ASP A 78 -3.81 -1.56 12.30
N ASP A 79 -4.41 -2.68 11.90
CA ASP A 79 -3.70 -3.94 11.64
C ASP A 79 -2.68 -3.80 10.51
N PHE A 80 -3.03 -3.08 9.42
CA PHE A 80 -2.10 -2.80 8.34
C PHE A 80 -0.90 -1.99 8.84
N PHE A 81 -1.12 -0.93 9.63
CA PHE A 81 -0.01 -0.09 10.12
C PHE A 81 0.86 -0.81 11.14
N ALA A 82 0.28 -1.66 11.98
CA ALA A 82 1.03 -2.53 12.89
C ALA A 82 1.92 -3.51 12.08
N ASN A 83 1.33 -4.21 11.10
CA ASN A 83 2.05 -5.14 10.24
C ASN A 83 3.10 -4.44 9.36
N PHE A 84 2.82 -3.23 8.89
CA PHE A 84 3.77 -2.44 8.10
C PHE A 84 4.97 -2.00 8.94
N THR A 85 4.75 -1.68 10.21
CA THR A 85 5.83 -1.40 11.16
C THR A 85 6.72 -2.63 11.33
N GLN A 86 6.14 -3.82 11.54
CA GLN A 86 6.90 -5.06 11.63
C GLN A 86 7.65 -5.37 10.33
N LEU A 87 7.03 -5.18 9.16
CA LEU A 87 7.68 -5.38 7.87
C LEU A 87 8.93 -4.50 7.71
N VAL A 88 8.86 -3.24 8.14
CA VAL A 88 10.01 -2.31 8.11
C VAL A 88 11.13 -2.81 9.03
N LEU A 89 10.80 -3.25 10.23
CA LEU A 89 11.78 -3.78 11.20
C LEU A 89 12.45 -5.06 10.67
N ASP A 90 11.65 -6.02 10.23
CA ASP A 90 12.13 -7.29 9.69
C ASP A 90 13.02 -7.08 8.45
N THR A 91 12.59 -6.21 7.54
CA THR A 91 13.36 -5.90 6.33
C THR A 91 14.70 -5.23 6.69
N TYR A 92 14.70 -4.34 7.68
CA TYR A 92 15.91 -3.68 8.14
C TYR A 92 16.91 -4.69 8.72
N GLU A 93 16.48 -5.54 9.65
CA GLU A 93 17.35 -6.53 10.28
C GLU A 93 17.85 -7.59 9.28
N GLN A 94 16.99 -8.08 8.40
CA GLN A 94 17.36 -9.08 7.38
C GLN A 94 18.24 -8.51 6.25
N ASN A 95 18.27 -7.18 6.09
CA ASN A 95 19.04 -6.49 5.05
C ASN A 95 20.22 -5.71 5.65
N ASN A 96 20.96 -6.33 6.57
CA ASN A 96 22.17 -5.76 7.18
C ASN A 96 21.97 -4.38 7.79
N GLN A 97 20.83 -4.18 8.47
CA GLN A 97 20.49 -2.91 9.13
C GLN A 97 20.50 -1.71 8.16
N THR A 98 20.11 -1.97 6.91
CA THR A 98 20.04 -0.95 5.87
C THR A 98 18.70 -0.23 5.93
N LYS A 99 18.75 1.11 5.99
CA LYS A 99 17.55 1.97 6.00
C LYS A 99 16.67 1.74 4.76
N ILE A 100 15.37 1.75 4.99
CA ILE A 100 14.34 1.46 3.99
C ILE A 100 14.03 2.70 3.14
N VAL A 101 13.91 2.50 1.83
CA VAL A 101 13.33 3.49 0.92
C VAL A 101 11.88 3.10 0.69
N LEU A 102 10.95 3.97 1.06
CA LEU A 102 9.52 3.78 0.80
C LEU A 102 9.23 4.22 -0.63
N VAL A 103 8.68 3.34 -1.46
CA VAL A 103 8.20 3.69 -2.80
C VAL A 103 6.70 3.54 -2.80
N THR A 104 5.99 4.63 -3.10
CA THR A 104 4.52 4.66 -3.08
C THR A 104 3.96 5.18 -4.39
N HIS A 105 2.76 4.73 -4.73
CA HIS A 105 2.00 5.22 -5.88
C HIS A 105 0.61 5.68 -5.44
N SER A 106 0.17 6.83 -5.95
CA SER A 106 -1.17 7.38 -5.75
C SER A 106 -1.56 7.39 -4.26
N MET A 107 -2.65 6.71 -3.89
CA MET A 107 -3.15 6.59 -2.52
C MET A 107 -2.17 5.90 -1.54
N GLY A 108 -1.15 5.18 -2.03
CA GLY A 108 -0.08 4.68 -1.16
C GLY A 108 0.73 5.80 -0.49
N GLY A 109 0.80 6.98 -1.11
CA GLY A 109 1.52 8.14 -0.56
C GLY A 109 0.89 8.67 0.72
N PRO A 110 -0.41 9.01 0.75
CA PRO A 110 -1.09 9.45 1.97
C PRO A 110 -1.09 8.39 3.07
N PHE A 111 -1.20 7.10 2.72
CA PHE A 111 -1.06 5.99 3.68
C PHE A 111 0.32 5.97 4.35
N ALA A 112 1.39 6.01 3.56
CA ALA A 112 2.75 6.03 4.10
C ALA A 112 3.03 7.32 4.90
N LEU A 113 2.51 8.47 4.47
CA LEU A 113 2.64 9.73 5.21
C LEU A 113 1.91 9.66 6.55
N TYR A 114 0.68 9.17 6.57
CA TYR A 114 -0.10 8.97 7.79
C TYR A 114 0.64 8.07 8.79
N TRP A 115 1.21 6.95 8.32
CA TRP A 115 2.04 6.09 9.14
C TRP A 115 3.30 6.81 9.66
N LEU A 116 4.02 7.55 8.82
CA LEU A 116 5.22 8.31 9.20
C LEU A 116 4.94 9.39 10.27
N HIS A 117 3.73 9.97 10.27
CA HIS A 117 3.32 10.92 11.30
C HIS A 117 3.12 10.28 12.67
N GLN A 118 2.79 9.00 12.72
CA GLN A 118 2.67 8.24 13.97
C GLN A 118 4.04 7.80 14.51
N GLN A 119 5.07 7.76 13.66
CA GLN A 119 6.43 7.39 14.08
C GLN A 119 7.18 8.58 14.70
N ASN A 120 7.86 8.32 15.81
CA ASN A 120 8.73 9.31 16.43
C ASN A 120 9.99 9.60 15.56
N ARG A 121 10.72 10.66 15.92
CA ARG A 121 11.88 11.11 15.14
C ARG A 121 13.01 10.06 15.11
N SER A 122 13.34 9.46 16.25
CA SER A 122 14.44 8.48 16.33
C SER A 122 14.16 7.22 15.52
N PHE A 123 12.90 6.77 15.46
CA PHE A 123 12.46 5.68 14.60
C PHE A 123 12.71 6.02 13.13
N LYS A 124 12.25 7.18 12.66
CA LYS A 124 12.41 7.61 11.27
C LYS A 124 13.88 7.75 10.90
N GLU A 125 14.69 8.37 11.77
CA GLU A 125 16.13 8.51 11.57
C GLU A 125 16.85 7.16 11.53
N LYS A 126 16.40 6.16 12.30
CA LYS A 126 17.00 4.82 12.32
C LYS A 126 16.61 3.98 11.10
N TYR A 127 15.32 3.90 10.78
CA TYR A 127 14.81 2.90 9.83
C TYR A 127 14.52 3.44 8.43
N ILE A 128 14.27 4.73 8.25
CA ILE A 128 13.80 5.28 6.97
C ILE A 128 14.91 6.12 6.32
N ARG A 129 15.22 5.80 5.06
CA ARG A 129 16.19 6.54 4.24
C ARG A 129 15.51 7.70 3.51
N SER A 130 14.41 7.40 2.82
CA SER A 130 13.67 8.34 1.99
C SER A 130 12.31 7.77 1.62
N MET A 131 11.45 8.64 1.08
CA MET A 131 10.16 8.27 0.51
C MET A 131 10.06 8.83 -0.91
N VAL A 132 9.87 7.94 -1.88
CA VAL A 132 9.65 8.24 -3.29
C VAL A 132 8.16 8.14 -3.57
N ASN A 133 7.57 9.25 -3.99
CA ASN A 133 6.13 9.38 -4.22
C ASN A 133 5.84 9.47 -5.73
N ILE A 134 5.01 8.58 -6.24
CA ILE A 134 4.62 8.54 -7.65
C ILE A 134 3.15 8.93 -7.75
N ALA A 135 2.85 10.08 -8.37
CA ALA A 135 1.49 10.56 -8.63
C ALA A 135 0.58 10.64 -7.38
N THR A 136 1.14 11.04 -6.23
CA THR A 136 0.40 11.12 -4.97
C THR A 136 -0.60 12.30 -4.95
N PRO A 137 -1.89 12.06 -4.64
CA PRO A 137 -2.91 13.11 -4.57
C PRO A 137 -2.95 13.78 -3.18
N TRP A 138 -1.94 14.59 -2.83
CA TRP A 138 -1.84 15.23 -1.50
C TRP A 138 -3.06 16.06 -1.10
N GLY A 139 -3.64 16.79 -2.04
CA GLY A 139 -4.85 17.59 -1.85
C GLY A 139 -6.13 16.90 -2.30
N GLY A 140 -6.10 15.58 -2.52
CA GLY A 140 -7.17 14.85 -3.18
C GLY A 140 -7.13 14.96 -4.71
N ALA A 141 -8.17 14.47 -5.37
CA ALA A 141 -8.28 14.45 -6.82
C ALA A 141 -9.70 14.81 -7.27
N VAL A 142 -9.82 15.74 -8.21
CA VAL A 142 -11.11 16.21 -8.76
C VAL A 142 -11.90 15.06 -9.41
N LYS A 143 -11.21 14.05 -9.93
CA LYS A 143 -11.83 12.83 -10.50
C LYS A 143 -12.77 12.13 -9.51
N ALA A 144 -12.49 12.19 -8.20
CA ALA A 144 -13.36 11.61 -7.19
C ALA A 144 -14.75 12.29 -7.15
N LEU A 145 -14.85 13.59 -7.43
CA LEU A 145 -16.14 14.28 -7.48
C LEU A 145 -17.01 13.77 -8.64
N ARG A 146 -16.42 13.57 -9.82
CA ARG A 146 -17.12 12.97 -10.97
C ARG A 146 -17.60 11.56 -10.65
N LEU A 147 -16.72 10.73 -10.08
CA LEU A 147 -17.06 9.37 -9.67
C LEU A 147 -18.27 9.34 -8.73
N MET A 148 -18.31 10.22 -7.73
CA MET A 148 -19.43 10.29 -6.78
C MET A 148 -20.72 10.82 -7.42
N ALA A 149 -20.61 11.74 -8.38
CA ALA A 149 -21.78 12.39 -8.98
C ALA A 149 -22.47 11.52 -10.06
N SER A 150 -21.69 10.84 -10.90
CA SER A 150 -22.20 10.14 -12.10
C SER A 150 -21.71 8.71 -12.26
N GLY A 151 -20.85 8.22 -11.37
CA GLY A 151 -20.03 7.04 -11.62
C GLY A 151 -18.88 7.32 -12.59
N ASP A 152 -18.02 6.31 -12.74
CA ASP A 152 -16.91 6.26 -13.70
C ASP A 152 -16.83 4.84 -14.23
N ASN A 153 -17.10 4.65 -15.51
CA ASN A 153 -16.59 3.49 -16.23
C ASN A 153 -15.18 3.86 -16.70
N ILE A 154 -14.21 2.99 -16.44
CA ILE A 154 -12.84 3.18 -16.93
C ILE A 154 -12.89 2.84 -18.43
N ASP A 155 -13.28 3.81 -19.23
CA ASP A 155 -13.16 3.83 -20.70
C ASP A 155 -11.88 4.55 -21.12
#